data_AF-A0A565CV18-F1
#
_entry.id   AF-A0A565CV18-F1
#
_cell.length_a   1.000
_cell.length_b   1.000
_cell.length_c   1.000
_cell.angle_alpha   90.00
_cell.angle_beta   90.00
_cell.angle_gamma   90.00
#
_symmetry.space_group_name_H-M   'P 1'
#
loop_
_entity.id
_entity.type
_entity.pdbx_description
1 polymer ?
#
loop_
_entity_poly.entity_id
_entity_poly.type
_entity_poly.pdbx_seq_one_letter_code
_entity_poly.pdbx_strand_id
1 'polypeptide(L)'
;MPKWVLACKVLVLSFILNLYGKNYHNSLPRFAFLAILIIHVYLETELILVFLGALLSTFLGCEIEPVFNEPYLATSLQDFWSRRWNLMVPAVLRPTVHIPLQRFSARFLGPNQAFHAGVLATFLVSGLMHELIYFYMIRKSPTWEVTCFFMLHGVVTSAEIAAKRMRLCPPPHRAVSGLAVSAFVVITAAWLFYPQVLRNDVHKRVISECLFVIDIVKLQVVRILS
;
A
#
# COMPACT_ATOMS: atom_id res chain seq x y z
N MET A 1 -15.03 -8.98 -3.01
CA MET A 1 -15.48 -7.66 -2.51
C MET A 1 -16.96 -7.45 -2.88
N PRO A 2 -17.82 -6.96 -1.98
CA PRO A 2 -19.21 -6.65 -2.31
C PRO A 2 -19.31 -5.62 -3.44
N LYS A 3 -20.27 -5.78 -4.36
CA LYS A 3 -20.43 -4.90 -5.53
C LYS A 3 -20.60 -3.42 -5.14
N TRP A 4 -21.29 -3.14 -4.03
CA TRP A 4 -21.49 -1.77 -3.55
C TRP A 4 -20.20 -1.12 -3.06
N VAL A 5 -19.29 -1.87 -2.42
CA VAL A 5 -17.97 -1.35 -1.99
C VAL A 5 -17.14 -0.98 -3.22
N LEU A 6 -17.13 -1.86 -4.23
CA LEU A 6 -16.47 -1.59 -5.50
C LEU A 6 -17.02 -0.31 -6.15
N ALA A 7 -18.35 -0.18 -6.20
CA ALA A 7 -19.00 1.01 -6.76
C ALA A 7 -18.59 2.28 -6.00
N CYS A 8 -18.59 2.26 -4.66
CA CYS A 8 -18.11 3.38 -3.85
C CYS A 8 -16.65 3.74 -4.17
N LYS A 9 -15.76 2.76 -4.27
CA LYS A 9 -14.34 2.98 -4.61
C LYS A 9 -14.17 3.62 -6.00
N VAL A 10 -14.91 3.14 -7.00
CA VAL A 10 -14.91 3.73 -8.35
C VAL A 10 -15.45 5.16 -8.35
N LEU A 11 -16.51 5.44 -7.57
CA LEU A 11 -17.05 6.79 -7.43
C LEU A 11 -16.05 7.76 -6.78
N VAL A 12 -15.36 7.31 -5.72
CA VAL A 12 -14.33 8.12 -5.04
C VAL A 12 -13.16 8.38 -5.99
N LEU A 13 -12.68 7.37 -6.72
CA LEU A 13 -11.61 7.56 -7.71
C LEU A 13 -12.04 8.54 -8.81
N SER A 14 -13.26 8.38 -9.33
CA SER A 14 -13.82 9.28 -10.35
C SER A 14 -13.90 10.73 -9.86
N PHE A 15 -14.30 10.93 -8.59
CA PHE A 15 -14.31 12.24 -7.96
C PHE A 15 -12.90 12.85 -7.88
N ILE A 16 -11.91 12.07 -7.46
CA ILE A 16 -10.51 12.52 -7.38
C ILE A 16 -9.98 12.90 -8.78
N LEU A 17 -10.24 12.08 -9.80
CA LEU A 17 -9.82 12.36 -11.18
C LEU A 17 -10.48 13.64 -11.72
N ASN A 18 -11.74 13.90 -11.38
CA ASN A 18 -12.41 15.15 -11.71
C ASN A 18 -11.79 16.37 -10.98
N LEU A 19 -11.36 16.22 -9.73
CA LEU A 19 -10.61 17.28 -9.03
C LEU A 19 -9.28 17.58 -9.73
N TYR A 20 -8.60 16.56 -10.24
CA TYR A 20 -7.38 16.73 -11.02
C TYR A 20 -7.65 17.45 -12.35
N GLY A 21 -8.65 17.01 -13.12
CA GLY A 21 -8.99 17.63 -14.41
C GLY A 21 -9.40 19.10 -14.31
N LYS A 22 -9.99 19.51 -13.18
CA LYS A 22 -10.32 20.92 -12.89
C LYS A 22 -9.16 21.72 -12.28
N ASN A 23 -7.97 21.13 -12.16
CA ASN A 23 -6.78 21.73 -11.54
C ASN A 23 -6.97 22.19 -10.08
N TYR A 24 -8.00 21.72 -9.37
CA TYR A 24 -8.24 22.11 -7.98
C TYR A 24 -7.13 21.64 -7.03
N HIS A 25 -6.42 20.58 -7.40
CA HIS A 25 -5.30 20.06 -6.63
C HIS A 25 -4.17 21.08 -6.41
N ASN A 26 -4.00 22.06 -7.31
CA ASN A 26 -3.01 23.13 -7.16
C ASN A 26 -3.37 24.15 -6.08
N SER A 27 -4.66 24.27 -5.75
CA SER A 27 -5.17 25.19 -4.72
C SER A 27 -5.28 24.53 -3.34
N LEU A 28 -5.03 23.23 -3.24
CA LEU A 28 -5.14 22.50 -1.98
C LEU A 28 -3.93 22.73 -1.08
N PRO A 29 -4.14 22.81 0.25
CA PRO A 29 -3.05 22.70 1.21
C PRO A 29 -2.26 21.41 1.00
N ARG A 30 -0.94 21.47 1.21
CA ARG A 30 -0.03 20.35 0.96
C ARG A 30 -0.49 19.04 1.61
N PHE A 31 -0.95 19.07 2.85
CA PHE A 31 -1.43 17.88 3.55
C PHE A 31 -2.68 17.28 2.90
N ALA A 32 -3.64 18.11 2.47
CA ALA A 32 -4.84 17.65 1.79
C ALA A 32 -4.51 17.02 0.44
N PHE A 33 -3.59 17.62 -0.32
CA PHE A 33 -3.10 17.04 -1.57
C PHE A 33 -2.43 15.67 -1.34
N LEU A 34 -1.58 15.54 -0.31
CA LEU A 34 -0.93 14.27 0.02
C LEU A 34 -1.93 13.20 0.42
N ALA A 35 -2.94 13.53 1.22
CA ALA A 35 -4.00 12.61 1.60
C ALA A 35 -4.77 12.11 0.37
N ILE A 36 -5.13 13.01 -0.55
CA ILE A 36 -5.78 12.65 -1.82
C ILE A 36 -4.87 11.77 -2.68
N LEU A 37 -3.57 12.09 -2.77
CA LEU A 37 -2.61 11.30 -3.54
C LEU A 37 -2.45 9.88 -2.97
N ILE A 38 -2.44 9.73 -1.64
CA ILE A 38 -2.40 8.42 -0.98
C ILE A 38 -3.65 7.61 -1.32
N ILE A 39 -4.83 8.23 -1.22
CA ILE A 39 -6.10 7.57 -1.55
C ILE A 39 -6.14 7.19 -3.03
N HIS A 40 -5.70 8.09 -3.92
CA HIS A 40 -5.62 7.85 -5.36
C HIS A 40 -4.77 6.61 -5.68
N VAL A 41 -3.53 6.58 -5.19
CA VAL A 41 -2.60 5.46 -5.46
C VAL A 41 -3.12 4.15 -4.88
N TYR A 42 -3.73 4.18 -3.70
CA TYR A 42 -4.38 3.01 -3.12
C TYR A 42 -5.52 2.48 -4.01
N LEU A 43 -6.45 3.34 -4.40
CA LEU A 43 -7.61 2.97 -5.22
C LEU A 43 -7.17 2.49 -6.61
N GLU A 44 -6.23 3.17 -7.23
CA GLU A 44 -5.68 2.79 -8.53
C GLU A 44 -5.02 1.41 -8.47
N THR A 45 -4.13 1.19 -7.49
CA THR A 45 -3.44 -0.10 -7.31
C THR A 45 -4.44 -1.23 -7.05
N GLU A 46 -5.43 -1.00 -6.17
CA GLU A 46 -6.46 -1.99 -5.88
C GLU A 46 -7.30 -2.33 -7.12
N LEU A 47 -7.77 -1.33 -7.86
CA LEU A 47 -8.62 -1.56 -9.03
C LEU A 47 -7.86 -2.27 -10.15
N ILE A 48 -6.60 -1.89 -10.41
CA ILE A 48 -5.75 -2.58 -11.39
C ILE A 48 -5.56 -4.05 -11.01
N LEU A 49 -5.27 -4.35 -9.74
CA LEU A 49 -5.03 -5.71 -9.28
C LEU A 49 -6.31 -6.55 -9.22
N VAL A 50 -7.46 -5.94 -8.88
CA VAL A 50 -8.77 -6.61 -8.95
C VAL A 50 -9.12 -6.94 -10.40
N PHE A 51 -8.89 -6.00 -11.34
CA PHE A 51 -9.11 -6.24 -12.77
C PHE A 51 -8.20 -7.36 -13.30
N LEU A 52 -6.91 -7.29 -13.01
CA LEU A 52 -5.94 -8.32 -13.42
C LEU A 52 -6.28 -9.68 -12.80
N GLY A 53 -6.67 -9.72 -11.53
CA GLY A 53 -7.10 -10.94 -10.85
C GLY A 53 -8.33 -11.56 -11.50
N ALA A 54 -9.32 -10.76 -11.88
CA ALA A 54 -10.52 -11.25 -12.60
C ALA A 54 -10.18 -11.79 -13.99
N LEU A 55 -9.29 -11.10 -14.72
CA LEU A 55 -8.81 -11.53 -16.03
C LEU A 55 -8.08 -12.87 -15.94
N LEU A 56 -7.13 -13.00 -15.02
CA LEU A 56 -6.38 -14.23 -14.79
C LEU A 56 -7.29 -15.37 -14.32
N SER A 57 -8.24 -15.08 -13.43
CA SER A 57 -9.23 -16.05 -12.97
C SER A 57 -10.05 -16.63 -14.13
N THR A 58 -10.43 -15.78 -15.08
CA THR A 58 -11.17 -16.19 -16.28
C THR A 58 -10.33 -17.09 -17.19
N PHE A 59 -9.05 -16.74 -17.41
CA PHE A 59 -8.17 -17.51 -18.29
C PHE A 59 -7.68 -18.83 -17.68
N LEU A 60 -7.42 -18.84 -16.37
CA LEU A 60 -6.87 -20.01 -15.66
C LEU A 60 -7.95 -20.92 -15.09
N GLY A 61 -9.21 -20.46 -15.05
CA GLY A 61 -10.32 -21.21 -14.46
C GLY A 61 -10.21 -21.39 -12.95
N CYS A 62 -9.42 -20.57 -12.26
CA CYS A 62 -9.23 -20.63 -10.81
C CYS A 62 -9.61 -19.31 -10.13
N GLU A 63 -10.11 -19.38 -8.90
CA GLU A 63 -10.40 -18.19 -8.12
C GLU A 63 -9.09 -17.57 -7.59
N ILE A 64 -8.86 -16.29 -7.92
CA ILE A 64 -7.72 -15.53 -7.42
C ILE A 64 -8.12 -14.88 -6.09
N GLU A 65 -7.28 -15.09 -5.06
CA GLU A 65 -7.49 -14.48 -3.75
C GLU A 65 -7.45 -12.94 -3.83
N PRO A 66 -8.26 -12.24 -3.02
CA PRO A 66 -8.27 -10.78 -3.01
C PRO A 66 -6.93 -10.22 -2.53
N VAL A 67 -6.42 -9.21 -3.24
CA VAL A 67 -5.13 -8.57 -2.90
C VAL A 67 -5.26 -7.60 -1.72
N PHE A 68 -6.41 -6.99 -1.52
CA PHE A 68 -6.67 -6.08 -0.41
C PHE A 68 -7.91 -6.52 0.39
N ASN A 69 -7.89 -6.26 1.69
CA ASN A 69 -8.99 -6.52 2.60
C ASN A 69 -9.23 -5.32 3.53
N GLU A 70 -9.72 -4.24 2.92
CA GLU A 70 -10.08 -2.97 3.57
C GLU A 70 -9.04 -2.50 4.59
N PRO A 71 -7.84 -2.09 4.13
CA PRO A 71 -6.70 -1.75 4.98
C PRO A 71 -6.98 -0.59 5.94
N TYR A 72 -7.90 0.31 5.60
CA TYR A 72 -8.36 1.40 6.47
C TYR A 72 -9.17 0.93 7.69
N LEU A 73 -9.56 -0.35 7.76
CA LEU A 73 -10.17 -0.97 8.95
C LEU A 73 -9.16 -1.66 9.88
N ALA A 74 -7.86 -1.56 9.57
CA ALA A 74 -6.81 -2.16 10.40
C ALA A 74 -6.80 -1.54 11.80
N THR A 75 -6.83 -2.36 12.84
CA THR A 75 -6.72 -1.90 14.24
C THR A 75 -5.31 -2.05 14.80
N SER A 76 -4.37 -2.60 14.04
CA SER A 76 -2.98 -2.74 14.44
C SER A 76 -2.07 -2.79 13.22
N LEU A 77 -0.80 -2.42 13.33
CA LEU A 77 0.13 -2.45 12.19
C LEU A 77 0.37 -3.88 11.70
N GLN A 78 0.37 -4.84 12.61
CA GLN A 78 0.39 -6.25 12.24
C GLN A 78 -0.83 -6.62 11.37
N ASP A 79 -2.03 -6.19 11.76
CA ASP A 79 -3.27 -6.46 11.00
C ASP A 79 -3.22 -5.79 9.61
N PHE A 80 -2.75 -4.54 9.56
CA PHE A 80 -2.55 -3.80 8.31
C PHE A 80 -1.65 -4.58 7.34
N TRP A 81 -0.41 -4.89 7.75
CA TRP A 81 0.60 -5.48 6.84
C TRP A 81 0.41 -6.96 6.54
N SER A 82 -0.17 -7.73 7.44
CA SER A 82 -0.24 -9.19 7.28
C SER A 82 -1.59 -9.71 6.82
N ARG A 83 -2.66 -8.91 6.92
CA ARG A 83 -4.04 -9.38 6.69
C ARG A 83 -4.90 -8.46 5.85
N ARG A 84 -4.44 -7.24 5.54
CA ARG A 84 -5.27 -6.26 4.83
C ARG A 84 -4.61 -5.56 3.65
N TRP A 85 -3.33 -5.26 3.74
CA TRP A 85 -2.58 -4.56 2.71
C TRP A 85 -1.81 -5.54 1.83
N ASN A 86 -2.11 -5.54 0.53
CA ASN A 86 -1.39 -6.28 -0.52
C ASN A 86 -1.00 -7.71 -0.12
N LEU A 87 -2.00 -8.58 0.06
CA LEU A 87 -1.86 -9.95 0.59
C LEU A 87 -0.96 -10.87 -0.23
N MET A 88 -0.74 -10.53 -1.51
CA MET A 88 0.24 -11.22 -2.34
C MET A 88 1.66 -11.09 -1.78
N VAL A 89 2.02 -9.92 -1.23
CA VAL A 89 3.36 -9.66 -0.69
C VAL A 89 3.67 -10.55 0.52
N PRO A 90 2.88 -10.60 1.61
CA PRO A 90 3.13 -11.52 2.71
C PRO A 90 2.98 -12.99 2.28
N ALA A 91 2.12 -13.32 1.32
CA ALA A 91 2.02 -14.69 0.80
C ALA A 91 3.32 -15.16 0.14
N VAL A 92 4.04 -14.27 -0.55
CA VAL A 92 5.35 -14.56 -1.16
C VAL A 92 6.49 -14.44 -0.14
N LEU A 93 6.57 -13.34 0.61
CA LEU A 93 7.71 -13.07 1.49
C LEU A 93 7.76 -13.97 2.72
N ARG A 94 6.61 -14.49 3.19
CA ARG A 94 6.60 -15.39 4.35
C ARG A 94 7.38 -16.69 4.11
N PRO A 95 7.10 -17.48 3.05
CA PRO A 95 7.88 -18.68 2.75
C PRO A 95 9.28 -18.38 2.21
N THR A 96 9.49 -17.26 1.51
CA THR A 96 10.78 -16.97 0.84
C THR A 96 11.79 -16.23 1.72
N VAL A 97 11.34 -15.41 2.67
CA VAL A 97 12.21 -14.56 3.50
C VAL A 97 11.99 -14.84 4.98
N HIS A 98 10.77 -14.68 5.48
CA HIS A 98 10.49 -14.73 6.92
C HIS A 98 10.88 -16.08 7.53
N ILE A 99 10.30 -17.18 7.04
CA ILE A 99 10.48 -18.51 7.62
C ILE A 99 11.94 -18.98 7.48
N PRO A 100 12.60 -18.86 6.30
CA PRO A 100 14.00 -19.23 6.16
C PRO A 100 14.91 -18.45 7.11
N LEU A 101 14.75 -17.13 7.20
CA LEU A 101 15.62 -16.33 8.05
C LEU A 101 15.33 -16.52 9.54
N GLN A 102 14.08 -16.72 9.93
CA GLN A 102 13.73 -17.10 11.29
C GLN A 102 14.43 -18.41 11.67
N ARG A 103 14.36 -19.44 10.83
CA ARG A 103 15.01 -20.75 11.09
C ARG A 103 16.54 -20.63 11.14
N PHE A 104 17.13 -19.83 10.26
CA PHE A 104 18.56 -19.57 10.26
C PHE A 104 18.99 -18.84 11.53
N SER A 105 18.31 -17.75 11.87
CA SER A 105 18.60 -16.93 13.04
C SER A 105 18.38 -17.69 14.35
N ALA A 106 17.43 -18.63 14.40
CA ALA A 106 17.17 -19.48 15.58
C ALA A 106 18.36 -20.39 15.96
N ARG A 107 19.34 -20.57 15.06
CA ARG A 107 20.58 -21.30 15.37
C ARG A 107 21.51 -20.50 16.29
N PHE A 108 21.39 -19.18 16.28
CA PHE A 108 22.28 -18.26 17.02
C PHE A 108 21.53 -17.46 18.10
N LEU A 109 20.24 -17.23 17.90
CA LEU A 109 19.38 -16.40 18.75
C LEU A 109 18.25 -17.23 19.35
N GLY A 110 17.67 -16.76 20.47
CA GLY A 110 16.48 -17.40 21.05
C GLY A 110 15.26 -17.34 20.10
N PRO A 111 14.28 -18.25 20.23
CA PRO A 111 13.15 -18.35 19.31
C PRO A 111 12.37 -17.04 19.07
N ASN A 112 12.26 -16.21 20.12
CA ASN A 112 11.59 -14.92 20.05
C ASN A 112 12.39 -13.91 19.22
N GLN A 113 13.69 -13.80 19.47
CA GLN A 113 14.57 -12.90 18.71
C GLN A 113 14.66 -13.33 17.24
N ALA A 114 14.71 -14.64 16.99
CA ALA A 114 14.71 -15.19 15.64
C ALA A 114 13.42 -14.85 14.87
N PHE A 115 12.26 -14.88 15.52
CA PHE A 115 11.00 -14.42 14.91
C PHE A 115 11.06 -12.94 14.52
N HIS A 116 11.52 -12.07 15.43
CA HIS A 116 11.64 -10.64 15.16
C HIS A 116 12.68 -10.34 14.06
N ALA A 117 13.77 -11.12 13.97
CA ALA A 117 14.72 -11.04 12.87
C ALA A 117 14.05 -11.37 11.52
N GLY A 118 13.21 -12.42 11.47
CA GLY A 118 12.42 -12.76 10.29
C GLY A 118 11.45 -11.65 9.86
N VAL A 119 10.79 -10.99 10.82
CA VAL A 119 9.95 -9.82 10.57
C VAL A 119 10.77 -8.67 9.97
N LEU A 120 11.84 -8.25 10.64
CA LEU A 120 12.66 -7.11 10.18
C LEU A 120 13.24 -7.34 8.78
N ALA A 121 13.71 -8.55 8.49
CA ALA A 121 14.23 -8.85 7.16
C ALA A 121 13.15 -8.91 6.09
N THR A 122 11.92 -9.35 6.42
CA THR A 122 10.79 -9.28 5.50
C THR A 122 10.53 -7.84 5.09
N PHE A 123 10.52 -6.91 6.06
CA PHE A 123 10.37 -5.49 5.78
C PHE A 123 11.56 -4.92 5.02
N LEU A 124 12.80 -5.32 5.36
CA LEU A 124 13.99 -4.90 4.61
C LEU A 124 13.93 -5.31 3.15
N VAL A 125 13.65 -6.59 2.86
CA VAL A 125 13.54 -7.10 1.48
C VAL A 125 12.41 -6.40 0.74
N SER A 126 11.26 -6.18 1.39
CA SER A 126 10.17 -5.39 0.82
C SER A 126 10.62 -3.95 0.48
N GLY A 127 11.36 -3.29 1.38
CA GLY A 127 11.91 -1.95 1.16
C GLY A 127 12.87 -1.90 -0.03
N LEU A 128 13.80 -2.85 -0.11
CA LEU A 128 14.74 -2.95 -1.23
C LEU A 128 14.04 -3.18 -2.57
N MET A 129 12.99 -4.01 -2.58
CA MET A 129 12.17 -4.21 -3.79
C MET A 129 11.46 -2.92 -4.21
N HIS A 130 10.98 -2.11 -3.26
CA HIS A 130 10.35 -0.82 -3.59
C HIS A 130 11.36 0.22 -4.07
N GLU A 131 12.58 0.26 -3.52
CA GLU A 131 13.66 1.09 -4.08
C GLU A 131 13.96 0.70 -5.52
N LEU A 132 13.98 -0.60 -5.83
CA LEU A 132 14.20 -1.09 -7.19
C LEU A 132 13.05 -0.68 -8.13
N ILE A 133 11.80 -0.81 -7.69
CA ILE A 133 10.62 -0.35 -8.44
C ILE A 133 10.75 1.15 -8.72
N TYR A 134 11.07 1.95 -7.70
CA TYR A 134 11.25 3.39 -7.83
C TYR A 134 12.40 3.74 -8.77
N PHE A 135 13.53 3.02 -8.70
CA PHE A 135 14.64 3.19 -9.61
C PHE A 135 14.21 2.97 -11.07
N TYR A 136 13.41 1.95 -11.36
CA TYR A 136 12.90 1.70 -12.70
C TYR A 136 11.87 2.74 -13.17
N MET A 137 10.97 3.17 -12.30
CA MET A 137 9.95 4.17 -12.64
C MET A 137 10.53 5.57 -12.82
N ILE A 138 11.45 5.97 -11.95
CA ILE A 138 11.97 7.34 -11.85
C ILE A 138 13.27 7.50 -12.64
N ARG A 139 14.03 6.42 -12.84
CA ARG A 139 15.35 6.41 -13.52
C ARG A 139 16.38 7.31 -12.83
N LYS A 140 16.30 7.39 -11.49
CA LYS A 140 17.21 8.12 -10.62
C LYS A 140 17.70 7.21 -9.50
N SER A 141 18.88 7.50 -8.97
CA SER A 141 19.48 6.73 -7.87
C SER A 141 18.54 6.62 -6.66
N PRO A 142 18.51 5.46 -5.98
CA PRO A 142 17.70 5.25 -4.79
C PRO A 142 18.11 6.21 -3.67
N THR A 143 17.14 6.79 -2.98
CA THR A 143 17.36 7.69 -1.84
C THR A 143 17.33 6.96 -0.50
N TRP A 144 16.94 5.68 -0.51
CA TRP A 144 16.77 4.82 0.68
C TRP A 144 15.64 5.23 1.62
N GLU A 145 14.90 6.29 1.28
CA GLU A 145 13.77 6.78 2.07
C GLU A 145 12.63 5.76 2.14
N VAL A 146 12.39 5.03 1.04
CA VAL A 146 11.36 4.00 0.99
C VAL A 146 11.80 2.78 1.80
N THR A 147 13.08 2.41 1.75
CA THR A 147 13.60 1.37 2.65
C THR A 147 13.47 1.78 4.11
N CYS A 148 13.76 3.04 4.46
CA CYS A 148 13.55 3.58 5.81
C CYS A 148 12.08 3.50 6.24
N PHE A 149 11.13 3.78 5.34
CA PHE A 149 9.70 3.60 5.60
C PHE A 149 9.38 2.15 6.00
N PHE A 150 9.81 1.17 5.21
CA PHE A 150 9.54 -0.24 5.53
C PHE A 150 10.25 -0.67 6.82
N MET A 151 11.49 -0.26 7.04
CA MET A 151 12.22 -0.59 8.27
C MET A 151 11.54 -0.02 9.51
N LEU A 152 11.10 1.24 9.48
CA LEU A 152 10.33 1.85 10.56
C LEU A 152 9.05 1.05 10.85
N HIS A 153 8.28 0.71 9.81
CA HIS A 153 7.07 -0.10 9.96
C HIS A 153 7.39 -1.50 10.50
N GLY A 154 8.50 -2.11 10.09
CA GLY A 154 8.96 -3.39 10.60
C GLY A 154 9.30 -3.35 12.08
N VAL A 155 10.01 -2.32 12.54
CA VAL A 155 10.35 -2.13 13.96
C VAL A 155 9.09 -1.91 14.79
N VAL A 156 8.19 -1.02 14.36
CA VAL A 156 6.96 -0.73 15.12
C VAL A 156 6.02 -1.94 15.12
N THR A 157 5.88 -2.66 14.00
CA THR A 157 5.10 -3.90 13.94
C THR A 157 5.69 -4.98 14.86
N SER A 158 7.01 -5.12 14.86
CA SER A 158 7.75 -6.05 15.72
C SER A 158 7.54 -5.72 17.21
N ALA A 159 7.64 -4.45 17.58
CA ALA A 159 7.38 -3.96 18.93
C ALA A 159 5.91 -4.17 19.35
N GLU A 160 4.96 -3.89 18.47
CA GLU A 160 3.52 -4.12 18.70
C GLU A 160 3.23 -5.60 18.97
N ILE A 161 3.83 -6.52 18.22
CA ILE A 161 3.73 -7.97 18.44
C ILE A 161 4.31 -8.36 19.80
N ALA A 162 5.47 -7.82 20.15
CA ALA A 162 6.13 -8.09 21.44
C ALA A 162 5.27 -7.60 22.62
N ALA A 163 4.73 -6.38 22.53
CA ALA A 163 3.86 -5.79 23.55
C ALA A 163 2.56 -6.59 23.74
N LYS A 164 1.91 -7.00 22.64
CA LYS A 164 0.73 -7.89 22.67
C LYS A 164 1.04 -9.23 23.34
N ARG A 165 2.21 -9.82 23.05
CA ARG A 165 2.63 -11.11 23.61
C ARG A 165 2.94 -11.02 25.11
N MET A 166 3.59 -9.94 25.53
CA MET A 166 3.91 -9.66 26.94
C MET A 166 2.71 -9.12 27.73
N ARG A 167 1.55 -8.88 27.07
CA ARG A 167 0.35 -8.29 27.67
C ARG A 167 0.62 -6.98 28.43
N LEU A 168 1.54 -6.16 27.91
CA LEU A 168 2.00 -4.93 28.58
C LEU A 168 0.89 -3.90 28.79
N CYS A 169 -0.09 -3.85 27.89
CA CYS A 169 -1.22 -2.93 27.96
C CYS A 169 -2.52 -3.64 27.55
N PRO A 170 -3.68 -3.29 28.14
CA PRO A 170 -4.96 -3.72 27.63
C PRO A 170 -5.17 -3.17 26.21
N PRO A 171 -5.86 -3.91 25.31
CA PRO A 171 -6.10 -3.44 23.96
C PRO A 171 -6.99 -2.18 24.00
N PRO A 172 -6.60 -1.08 23.31
CA PRO A 172 -7.43 0.10 23.24
C PRO A 172 -8.72 -0.16 22.45
N HIS A 173 -9.69 0.76 22.57
CA HIS A 173 -10.92 0.69 21.78
C HIS A 173 -10.62 0.63 20.28
N ARG A 174 -11.36 -0.19 19.53
CA ARG A 174 -11.10 -0.47 18.11
C ARG A 174 -11.01 0.80 17.26
N ALA A 175 -11.89 1.79 17.50
CA ALA A 175 -11.88 3.05 16.77
C ALA A 175 -10.60 3.87 17.01
N VAL A 176 -10.13 3.91 18.26
CA VAL A 176 -8.90 4.65 18.63
C VAL A 176 -7.69 3.98 17.99
N SER A 177 -7.62 2.65 18.07
CA SER A 177 -6.55 1.87 17.45
C SER A 177 -6.54 2.01 15.93
N GLY A 178 -7.72 1.97 15.30
CA GLY A 178 -7.85 2.15 13.85
C GLY A 178 -7.43 3.54 13.38
N LEU A 179 -7.83 4.59 14.11
CA LEU A 179 -7.40 5.95 13.83
C LEU A 179 -5.88 6.09 14.01
N ALA A 180 -5.32 5.54 15.08
CA ALA A 180 -3.88 5.59 15.34
C ALA A 180 -3.07 4.90 14.24
N VAL A 181 -3.48 3.71 13.79
CA VAL A 181 -2.82 2.99 12.69
C VAL A 181 -2.93 3.75 11.38
N SER A 182 -4.12 4.25 11.05
CA SER A 182 -4.33 5.02 9.82
C SER A 182 -3.51 6.30 9.81
N ALA A 183 -3.50 7.04 10.93
CA ALA A 183 -2.69 8.24 11.08
C ALA A 183 -1.21 7.94 10.97
N PHE A 184 -0.72 6.88 11.65
CA PHE A 184 0.67 6.46 11.55
C PHE A 184 1.07 6.17 10.10
N VAL A 185 0.31 5.33 9.39
CA VAL A 185 0.58 4.98 7.99
C VAL A 185 0.56 6.21 7.08
N VAL A 186 -0.42 7.10 7.22
CA VAL A 186 -0.52 8.31 6.38
C VAL A 186 0.65 9.26 6.64
N ILE A 187 1.00 9.49 7.90
CA ILE A 187 2.09 10.39 8.27
C ILE A 187 3.44 9.85 7.78
N THR A 188 3.73 8.57 8.02
CA THR A 188 5.00 7.96 7.58
C THR A 188 5.06 7.83 6.07
N ALA A 189 3.94 7.57 5.38
CA ALA A 189 3.91 7.55 3.92
C ALA A 189 4.19 8.95 3.34
N ALA A 190 3.54 9.99 3.88
CA ALA A 190 3.79 11.37 3.49
C ALA A 190 5.24 11.80 3.73
N TRP A 191 5.86 11.29 4.81
CA TRP A 191 7.23 11.65 5.21
C TRP A 191 8.33 10.88 4.50
N LEU A 192 8.15 9.59 4.21
CA LEU A 192 9.23 8.71 3.74
C LEU A 192 8.93 8.03 2.39
N PHE A 193 7.66 7.82 2.04
CA PHE A 193 7.28 7.06 0.85
C PHE A 193 7.03 7.94 -0.39
N TYR A 194 6.29 9.03 -0.21
CA TYR A 194 5.93 9.97 -1.28
C TYR A 194 6.92 11.09 -1.62
N PRO A 195 7.88 11.50 -0.76
CA PRO A 195 8.80 12.58 -1.12
C PRO A 195 9.57 12.38 -2.43
N GLN A 196 10.00 11.15 -2.74
CA GLN A 196 10.72 10.84 -3.98
C GLN A 196 9.80 10.93 -5.21
N VAL A 197 8.53 10.52 -5.08
CA VAL A 197 7.48 10.65 -6.11
C VAL A 197 7.18 12.13 -6.40
N LEU A 198 7.18 12.96 -5.36
CA LEU A 198 6.92 14.40 -5.48
C LEU A 198 8.11 15.14 -6.07
N ARG A 199 9.33 14.87 -5.59
CA ARG A 199 10.57 15.52 -6.08
C ARG A 199 10.85 15.29 -7.56
N ASN A 200 10.39 14.16 -8.10
CA ASN A 200 10.62 13.81 -9.49
C ASN A 200 9.36 13.96 -10.37
N ASP A 201 8.34 14.69 -9.90
CA ASP A 201 7.11 14.99 -10.64
C ASP A 201 6.35 13.76 -11.17
N VAL A 202 6.59 12.58 -10.58
CA VAL A 202 5.96 11.32 -10.97
C VAL A 202 4.44 11.41 -10.80
N HIS A 203 4.00 12.05 -9.72
CA HIS A 203 2.58 12.32 -9.48
C HIS A 203 1.91 13.11 -10.62
N LYS A 204 2.60 14.10 -11.21
CA LYS A 204 2.06 14.87 -12.36
C LYS A 204 1.94 14.00 -13.59
N ARG A 205 2.94 13.14 -13.83
CA ARG A 205 2.93 12.18 -14.93
C ARG A 205 1.76 11.20 -14.81
N VAL A 206 1.60 10.58 -13.63
CA VAL A 206 0.49 9.63 -13.35
C VAL A 206 -0.86 10.32 -13.54
N ILE A 207 -1.05 11.53 -12.99
CA ILE A 207 -2.29 12.28 -13.17
C ILE A 207 -2.56 12.56 -14.65
N SER A 208 -1.54 12.98 -15.40
CA SER A 208 -1.67 13.25 -16.84
C SER A 208 -2.04 12.00 -17.64
N GLU A 209 -1.42 10.87 -17.35
CA GLU A 209 -1.70 9.58 -17.99
C GLU A 209 -3.14 9.11 -17.69
N CYS A 210 -3.58 9.22 -16.44
CA CYS A 210 -4.95 8.93 -16.03
C CYS A 210 -5.98 9.80 -16.78
N LEU A 211 -5.75 11.12 -16.85
CA LEU A 211 -6.65 12.03 -17.56
C LEU A 211 -6.70 11.72 -19.06
N PHE A 212 -5.57 11.42 -19.66
CA PHE A 212 -5.49 11.03 -21.07
C PHE A 212 -6.31 9.78 -21.39
N VAL A 213 -6.21 8.73 -20.55
CA VAL A 213 -7.01 7.51 -20.71
C VAL A 213 -8.51 7.81 -20.62
N ILE A 214 -8.92 8.65 -19.66
CA ILE A 214 -10.33 9.07 -19.52
C ILE A 214 -10.82 9.76 -20.79
N ASP A 215 -10.03 10.65 -21.37
CA ASP A 215 -10.43 11.40 -22.56
C ASP A 215 -10.57 10.48 -23.78
N ILE A 216 -9.69 9.48 -23.92
CA ILE A 216 -9.85 8.42 -24.94
C ILE A 216 -11.16 7.66 -24.71
N VAL A 217 -11.44 7.22 -23.48
CA VAL A 217 -12.65 6.45 -23.18
C VAL A 217 -13.90 7.27 -23.48
N LYS A 218 -13.93 8.55 -23.10
CA LYS A 218 -15.04 9.46 -23.43
C LYS A 218 -15.26 9.56 -24.94
N LEU A 219 -14.19 9.74 -25.72
CA LEU A 219 -14.28 9.82 -27.18
C LEU A 219 -14.84 8.54 -27.79
N GLN A 220 -14.45 7.37 -27.29
CA GLN A 220 -14.97 6.08 -27.76
C GLN A 220 -16.44 5.90 -27.38
N VAL A 221 -16.84 6.27 -26.16
CA VAL A 221 -18.24 6.19 -25.72
C VAL A 221 -19.13 7.10 -26.55
N VAL A 222 -18.70 8.34 -26.81
CA VAL A 222 -19.43 9.27 -27.69
C VAL A 222 -19.59 8.69 -29.08
N ARG A 223 -18.53 8.06 -29.64
CA ARG A 223 -18.58 7.41 -30.95
C ARG A 223 -19.52 6.20 -31.02
N ILE A 224 -19.66 5.45 -29.93
CA ILE A 224 -20.58 4.30 -29.88
C ILE A 224 -22.05 4.75 -29.73
N LEU A 225 -22.27 5.90 -29.10
CA LEU A 225 -23.60 6.45 -28.85
C LEU A 225 -24.13 7.36 -29.98
N SER A 226 -23.28 7.73 -30.95
CA SER A 226 -23.61 8.50 -32.16
C SER A 226 -23.88 7.59 -33.35
#